data_AF-A0A3A8Y564-F1
#
_entry.id   AF-A0A3A8Y564-F1
#
_cell.length_a   1.000
_cell.length_b   1.000
_cell.length_c   1.000
_cell.angle_alpha   90.00
_cell.angle_beta   90.00
_cell.angle_gamma   90.00
#
_symmetry.space_group_name_H-M   'P 1'
#
loop_
_entity.id
_entity.type
_entity.pdbx_description
1 polymer ?
#
loop_
_entity_poly.entity_id
_entity_poly.type
_entity_poly.pdbx_seq_one_letter_code
_entity_poly.pdbx_strand_id
1 'polypeptide(L)'
;FVERRKNRNLQMAKNLQAAGIPVTLDALMEGNPDTVITRAHFARFLVSHHIVKEAKEAFSTYLGEDTPYYVPRVMMKSTDGIRLILQAGGIPILAHPMHYK
;
A
#
# COMPACT_ATOMS: atom_id res chain seq x y z
N PHE A 1 -6.38 -0.84 12.33
CA PHE A 1 -5.35 -0.64 11.27
C PHE A 1 -5.22 -1.84 10.34
N VAL A 2 -5.18 -3.07 10.85
CA VAL A 2 -5.06 -4.30 10.04
C VAL A 2 -6.21 -4.47 9.05
N GLU A 3 -7.46 -4.38 9.50
CA GLU A 3 -8.63 -4.48 8.62
C GLU A 3 -8.65 -3.42 7.51
N ARG A 4 -8.36 -2.15 7.84
CA ARG A 4 -8.27 -1.08 6.84
C ARG A 4 -7.23 -1.37 5.76
N ARG A 5 -6.08 -1.94 6.14
CA ARG A 5 -5.05 -2.37 5.17
C ARG A 5 -5.56 -3.51 4.31
N LYS A 6 -6.18 -4.54 4.91
CA LYS A 6 -6.75 -5.69 4.18
C LYS A 6 -7.80 -5.24 3.17
N ASN A 7 -8.75 -4.41 3.58
CA ASN A 7 -9.82 -3.90 2.72
C ASN A 7 -9.26 -3.08 1.56
N ARG A 8 -8.27 -2.20 1.83
CA ARG A 8 -7.60 -1.44 0.77
C ARG A 8 -6.90 -2.35 -0.23
N ASN A 9 -6.16 -3.35 0.24
CA ASN A 9 -5.46 -4.29 -0.65
C ASN A 9 -6.45 -5.13 -1.48
N LEU A 10 -7.58 -5.54 -0.88
CA LEU A 10 -8.66 -6.21 -1.61
C LEU A 10 -9.25 -5.31 -2.71
N GLN A 11 -9.45 -4.02 -2.42
CA GLN A 11 -9.96 -3.07 -3.40
C GLN A 11 -8.95 -2.83 -4.53
N MET A 12 -7.65 -2.69 -4.22
CA MET A 12 -6.62 -2.59 -5.25
C MET A 12 -6.60 -3.83 -6.15
N ALA A 13 -6.71 -5.03 -5.57
CA ALA A 13 -6.80 -6.27 -6.35
C ALA A 13 -8.02 -6.28 -7.28
N LYS A 14 -9.20 -5.87 -6.78
CA LYS A 14 -10.41 -5.74 -7.60
C LYS A 14 -10.25 -4.76 -8.75
N ASN A 15 -9.62 -3.60 -8.52
CA ASN A 15 -9.39 -2.62 -9.56
C ASN A 15 -8.49 -3.18 -10.68
N LEU A 16 -7.45 -3.93 -10.32
CA LEU A 16 -6.56 -4.59 -11.28
C LEU A 16 -7.27 -5.74 -12.01
N GLN A 17 -8.10 -6.52 -11.31
CA GLN A 17 -8.93 -7.56 -11.93
C GLN A 17 -9.90 -7.01 -12.97
N ALA A 18 -10.53 -5.86 -12.68
CA ALA A 18 -11.40 -5.18 -13.64
C ALA A 18 -10.62 -4.70 -14.89
N ALA A 19 -9.30 -4.53 -14.79
CA ALA A 19 -8.41 -4.21 -15.88
C ALA A 19 -7.86 -5.44 -16.64
N GLY A 20 -8.34 -6.64 -16.29
CA GLY A 20 -7.87 -7.90 -16.88
C GLY A 20 -6.62 -8.49 -16.23
N ILE A 21 -6.16 -7.96 -15.09
CA ILE A 21 -5.00 -8.49 -14.36
C ILE A 21 -5.49 -9.40 -13.22
N PRO A 22 -5.26 -10.73 -13.30
CA PRO A 22 -5.86 -11.71 -12.39
C PRO A 22 -5.10 -11.81 -11.05
N VAL A 23 -4.83 -10.68 -10.39
CA VAL A 23 -4.15 -10.68 -9.08
C VAL A 23 -5.11 -11.11 -7.97
N THR A 24 -4.66 -11.98 -7.07
CA THR A 24 -5.39 -12.39 -5.86
C THR A 24 -4.57 -12.13 -4.62
N LEU A 25 -5.21 -11.94 -3.46
CA LEU A 25 -4.46 -11.74 -2.21
C LEU A 25 -3.57 -12.96 -1.89
N ASP A 26 -4.06 -14.16 -2.15
CA ASP A 26 -3.30 -15.40 -1.93
C ASP A 26 -2.03 -15.46 -2.79
N ALA A 27 -2.13 -15.04 -4.06
CA ALA A 27 -0.97 -14.96 -4.94
C ALA A 27 0.08 -13.95 -4.44
N LEU A 28 -0.34 -12.87 -3.80
CA LEU A 28 0.56 -11.87 -3.22
C LEU A 28 1.26 -12.36 -1.94
N MET A 29 0.68 -13.34 -1.26
CA MET A 29 1.20 -13.92 -0.02
C MET A 29 2.26 -15.00 -0.24
N GLU A 30 2.34 -15.56 -1.46
CA GLU A 30 3.33 -16.60 -1.83
C GLU A 30 3.42 -17.76 -0.82
N GLY A 31 2.27 -18.18 -0.29
CA GLY A 31 2.18 -19.30 0.67
C GLY A 31 2.51 -18.95 2.12
N ASN A 32 2.86 -17.70 2.44
CA ASN A 32 3.03 -17.26 3.82
C ASN A 32 1.78 -16.54 4.36
N PRO A 33 0.99 -17.17 5.26
CA PRO A 33 -0.25 -16.61 5.81
C PRO A 33 -0.04 -15.32 6.62
N ASP A 34 1.15 -15.10 7.18
CA ASP A 34 1.47 -13.94 8.02
C ASP A 34 1.97 -12.73 7.22
N THR A 35 1.99 -12.84 5.89
CA THR A 35 2.49 -11.78 5.00
C THR A 35 1.67 -10.50 5.14
N VAL A 36 2.35 -9.40 5.51
CA VAL A 36 1.76 -8.07 5.47
C VAL A 36 1.82 -7.54 4.04
N ILE A 37 0.74 -7.73 3.28
CA ILE A 37 0.65 -7.30 1.88
C ILE A 37 0.82 -5.77 1.77
N THR A 38 1.74 -5.38 0.89
CA THR A 38 2.08 -4.00 0.51
C THR A 38 2.11 -3.84 -1.01
N ARG A 39 2.21 -2.60 -1.52
CA ARG A 39 2.35 -2.34 -2.96
C ARG A 39 3.54 -3.05 -3.60
N ALA A 40 4.62 -3.30 -2.86
CA ALA A 40 5.78 -4.02 -3.38
C ALA A 40 5.42 -5.47 -3.78
N HIS A 41 4.49 -6.11 -3.07
CA HIS A 41 4.01 -7.45 -3.41
C HIS A 41 3.24 -7.45 -4.72
N PHE A 42 2.40 -6.43 -4.95
CA PHE A 42 1.73 -6.23 -6.25
C PHE A 42 2.75 -6.01 -7.37
N ALA A 43 3.76 -5.17 -7.15
CA ALA A 43 4.80 -4.92 -8.15
C ALA A 43 5.54 -6.22 -8.53
N ARG A 44 5.90 -7.02 -7.52
CA ARG A 44 6.50 -8.33 -7.72
C ARG A 44 5.61 -9.27 -8.54
N PHE A 45 4.32 -9.34 -8.23
CA PHE A 45 3.35 -10.13 -8.98
C PHE A 45 3.28 -9.70 -10.46
N LEU A 46 3.20 -8.38 -10.70
CA LEU A 46 3.13 -7.83 -12.06
C LEU A 46 4.39 -8.16 -12.87
N VAL A 47 5.56 -8.12 -12.24
CA VAL A 47 6.83 -8.49 -12.88
C VAL A 47 6.90 -10.00 -13.13
N SER A 48 6.57 -10.83 -12.14
CA SER A 48 6.69 -12.29 -12.25
C SER A 48 5.71 -12.90 -13.26
N HIS A 49 4.59 -12.23 -13.52
CA HIS A 49 3.60 -12.61 -14.53
C HIS A 49 3.82 -11.91 -15.88
N HIS A 50 4.97 -11.26 -16.07
CA HIS A 50 5.35 -10.58 -17.32
C HIS A 50 4.36 -9.48 -17.78
N ILE A 51 3.61 -8.88 -16.85
CA ILE A 51 2.69 -7.76 -17.14
C ILE A 51 3.49 -6.45 -17.29
N VAL A 52 4.60 -6.32 -16.56
CA VAL A 52 5.56 -5.22 -16.66
C VAL A 52 6.99 -5.76 -16.60
N LYS A 53 7.96 -4.99 -17.08
CA LYS A 53 9.37 -5.43 -17.14
C LYS A 53 10.09 -5.28 -15.80
N GLU A 54 9.75 -4.24 -15.04
CA GLU A 54 10.42 -3.92 -13.79
C GLU A 54 9.47 -3.26 -12.78
N ALA A 55 9.86 -3.27 -11.50
CA ALA A 55 9.04 -2.72 -10.43
C ALA A 55 8.73 -1.22 -10.62
N LYS A 56 9.66 -0.45 -11.20
CA LYS A 56 9.44 0.98 -11.48
C LYS A 56 8.24 1.20 -12.39
N GLU A 57 8.14 0.43 -13.47
CA GLU A 57 7.01 0.44 -14.41
C GLU A 57 5.70 0.06 -13.71
N ALA A 58 5.74 -0.93 -12.80
CA ALA A 58 4.57 -1.29 -11.99
C ALA A 58 4.01 -0.08 -11.21
N PHE A 59 4.89 0.72 -10.62
CA PHE A 59 4.50 1.92 -9.87
C PHE A 59 4.01 3.05 -10.77
N SER A 60 4.63 3.29 -11.92
CA SER A 60 4.16 4.35 -12.83
C SER A 60 2.81 4.01 -13.47
N THR A 61 2.58 2.74 -13.80
CA THR A 61 1.43 2.33 -14.64
C THR A 61 0.24 1.86 -13.81
N TYR A 62 0.49 1.16 -12.69
CA TYR A 62 -0.57 0.48 -11.95
C TYR A 62 -0.68 0.90 -10.49
N LEU A 63 0.42 1.10 -9.77
CA LEU A 63 0.42 1.17 -8.29
C LEU A 63 0.66 2.58 -7.72
N GLY A 64 0.90 3.55 -8.60
CA GLY A 64 1.16 4.96 -8.29
C GLY A 64 -0.11 5.72 -7.93
N GLU A 65 0.04 6.87 -7.29
CA GLU A 65 -1.11 7.61 -6.75
C GLU A 65 -1.99 8.22 -7.85
N ASP A 66 -1.43 8.44 -9.03
CA ASP A 66 -2.10 9.01 -10.19
C ASP A 66 -2.79 7.95 -11.07
N THR A 67 -2.78 6.67 -10.66
CA THR A 67 -3.39 5.58 -11.44
C THR A 67 -4.83 5.30 -10.95
N PRO A 68 -5.73 4.84 -11.84
CA PRO A 68 -7.10 4.49 -11.46
C PRO A 68 -7.18 3.24 -10.55
N TYR A 69 -6.08 2.48 -10.44
CA TYR A 69 -6.05 1.24 -9.68
C TYR A 69 -5.63 1.43 -8.23
N TYR A 70 -4.93 2.53 -7.94
CA TYR A 70 -4.49 2.84 -6.59
C TYR A 70 -5.65 3.25 -5.69
N VAL A 71 -5.62 2.75 -4.46
CA VAL A 71 -6.58 3.11 -3.43
C VAL A 71 -5.82 3.88 -2.35
N PRO A 72 -6.12 5.18 -2.15
CA PRO A 72 -5.38 6.01 -1.22
C PRO A 72 -5.53 5.50 0.22
N ARG A 73 -4.44 5.62 0.99
CA ARG A 73 -4.47 5.31 2.41
C ARG A 73 -5.15 6.46 3.15
N VAL A 74 -6.26 6.17 3.82
CA VAL A 74 -6.82 7.10 4.81
C VAL A 74 -5.84 7.19 5.99
N MET A 75 -5.16 8.33 6.09
CA MET A 75 -4.25 8.64 7.18
C MET A 75 -4.95 9.44 8.27
N MET A 76 -4.54 9.22 9.51
CA MET A 76 -4.90 10.10 10.63
C MET A 76 -4.23 11.46 10.42
N LYS A 77 -4.87 12.55 10.85
CA LYS A 77 -4.24 13.87 10.84
C LYS A 77 -3.05 13.87 11.80
N SER A 78 -1.96 14.52 11.40
CA SER A 78 -0.76 14.65 12.25
C SER A 78 -1.09 15.26 13.62
N THR A 79 -2.02 16.23 13.66
CA THR A 79 -2.52 16.86 14.88
C THR A 79 -3.17 15.88 15.85
N ASP A 80 -3.95 14.91 15.35
CA ASP A 80 -4.55 13.87 16.17
C ASP A 80 -3.46 12.96 16.78
N GLY A 81 -2.43 12.63 15.99
CA GLY A 81 -1.29 11.84 16.45
C GLY A 81 -0.49 12.55 17.55
N ILE A 82 -0.18 13.83 17.37
CA ILE A 82 0.48 14.68 18.38
C ILE A 82 -0.32 14.70 19.68
N ARG A 83 -1.64 14.94 19.58
CA ARG A 83 -2.53 14.97 20.75
C ARG A 83 -2.51 13.65 21.51
N LEU A 84 -2.57 12.52 20.80
CA LEU A 84 -2.56 11.18 21.42
C LEU A 84 -1.23 10.90 22.16
N ILE A 85 -0.09 11.29 21.59
CA ILE A 85 1.21 11.10 22.22
C ILE A 85 1.32 11.92 23.51
N LEU A 86 0.91 13.19 23.48
CA LEU A 86 0.92 14.07 24.65
C LEU A 86 -0.03 13.57 25.74
N GLN A 87 -1.23 13.10 25.38
CA GLN A 87 -2.18 12.51 26.34
C GLN A 87 -1.65 11.25 27.01
N ALA A 88 -0.79 10.49 26.33
CA ALA A 88 -0.10 9.33 26.89
C ALA A 88 1.15 9.72 27.72
N GLY A 89 1.45 11.01 27.89
CA GLY A 89 2.63 11.52 28.61
C GLY A 89 3.93 11.45 27.80
N GLY A 90 3.86 11.18 26.50
CA GLY A 90 5.03 11.09 25.61
C GLY A 90 5.41 12.43 24.98
N ILE A 91 6.56 12.43 24.28
CA ILE A 91 7.07 13.58 23.52
C ILE A 91 6.97 13.25 22.01
N PRO A 92 6.15 13.98 21.23
CA PRO A 92 6.03 13.75 19.79
C PRO A 92 7.27 14.28 19.06
N ILE A 93 7.89 13.43 18.22
CA ILE A 93 9.06 13.77 17.41
C ILE A 93 8.72 13.56 15.93
N LEU A 94 9.05 14.54 15.08
CA LEU A 94 8.89 14.42 13.63
C LEU A 94 9.98 13.50 13.07
N ALA A 95 9.56 12.34 12.55
CA ALA A 95 10.48 11.40 11.91
C ALA A 95 10.93 11.91 10.52
N HIS A 96 12.23 11.85 10.27
CA HIS A 96 12.88 12.18 8.99
C HIS A 96 12.48 13.55 8.42
N PRO A 97 12.74 14.66 9.13
CA PRO A 97 12.27 16.00 8.74
C PRO A 97 12.73 16.44 7.34
N MET A 98 13.90 15.96 6.89
CA MET A 98 14.45 16.29 5.57
C MET A 98 13.68 15.70 4.38
N HIS A 99 12.74 14.79 4.60
CA HIS A 99 11.93 14.20 3.53
C HIS A 99 10.69 15.04 3.16
N TYR A 100 10.34 16.04 3.97
CA TYR A 100 9.22 16.93 3.70
C TYR A 100 9.72 18.18 2.96
N LYS A 101 8.89 18.69 2.03
CA LYS A 101 9.12 19.98 1.36
C LYS A 101 8.37 21.08 2.08
#